data_AF-A0A957Z2N5-F1
#
_entry.id   AF-A0A957Z2N5-F1
#
_cell.length_a   1.000
_cell.length_b   1.000
_cell.length_c   1.000
_cell.angle_alpha   90.00
_cell.angle_beta   90.00
_cell.angle_gamma   90.00
#
_symmetry.space_group_name_H-M   'P 1'
#
loop_
_entity.id
_entity.type
_entity.pdbx_description
1 polymer ?
#
loop_
_entity_poly.entity_id
_entity_poly.type
_entity_poly.pdbx_seq_one_letter_code
_entity_poly.pdbx_strand_id
1 'polypeptide(L)'
;MAHTIKAIVKNLVRLAILWLVDALSLAGSTVLLPGIAFFAVPGASRTVVIVAAALLLAIVNLLIRPIILLLARPLGWIATLVVGLLVNAAALWITAWLLPGFEITLLGGLLGAVAIGFFNTILTGILDIDDEGSWYQNRVERLAREDPFAAAATPSLGLMLVEIDGLSYWHIKQALDDGLLPTLQAMIDEDGYQLSLTDCGLPSMTSSCQAGIMFGDNHDIPAYRWYDKSRQKLFVSASDATELNARYAHGQGLMRDGSSIMNMMNGDAEKSMFTMANMFEADKDEKRRRANDITLLMLNPYFLTRALALFVVELVRELWEAWQQRRHDVQPRLNRLEHWYPFVRAAMCSLMRDISA
;
A
#
# COMPACT_ATOMS: atom_id res chain seq x y z
N MET A 1 10.19 -30.73 18.60
CA MET A 1 9.16 -31.55 17.91
C MET A 1 7.77 -30.89 17.96
N ALA A 2 7.27 -30.47 19.14
CA ALA A 2 5.97 -29.78 19.27
C ALA A 2 5.86 -28.47 18.48
N HIS A 3 6.92 -27.64 18.44
CA HIS A 3 6.96 -26.41 17.63
C HIS A 3 6.85 -26.69 16.12
N THR A 4 7.50 -27.74 15.63
CA THR A 4 7.48 -28.13 14.21
C THR A 4 6.09 -28.62 13.79
N ILE A 5 5.43 -29.42 14.63
CA ILE A 5 4.07 -29.90 14.38
C ILE A 5 3.08 -28.74 14.40
N LYS A 6 3.18 -27.82 15.37
CA LYS A 6 2.33 -26.63 15.44
C LYS A 6 2.48 -25.74 14.20
N ALA A 7 3.70 -25.59 13.68
CA ALA A 7 3.97 -24.84 12.46
C ALA A 7 3.37 -25.53 11.20
N ILE A 8 3.52 -26.86 11.08
CA ILE A 8 2.95 -27.63 9.96
C ILE A 8 1.42 -27.52 9.99
N VAL A 9 0.79 -27.71 11.15
CA VAL A 9 -0.66 -27.60 11.31
C VAL A 9 -1.14 -26.19 10.97
N LYS A 10 -0.46 -25.14 11.46
CA LYS A 10 -0.78 -23.75 11.12
C LYS A 10 -0.73 -23.51 9.61
N ASN A 11 0.29 -24.02 8.93
CA ASN A 11 0.43 -23.87 7.48
C ASN A 11 -0.62 -24.64 6.69
N LEU A 12 -0.99 -25.85 7.13
CA LEU A 12 -2.07 -26.64 6.51
C LEU A 12 -3.43 -25.96 6.68
N VAL A 13 -3.72 -25.42 7.87
CA VAL A 13 -4.94 -24.66 8.12
C VAL A 13 -4.98 -23.41 7.24
N ARG A 14 -3.86 -22.65 7.17
CA ARG A 14 -3.77 -21.47 6.29
C ARG A 14 -4.00 -21.84 4.82
N LEU A 15 -3.40 -22.94 4.34
CA LEU A 15 -3.58 -23.42 2.98
C LEU A 15 -5.03 -23.83 2.72
N ALA A 16 -5.68 -24.52 3.65
CA ALA A 16 -7.08 -24.91 3.52
C ALA A 16 -8.02 -23.69 3.47
N ILE A 17 -7.75 -22.67 4.30
CA ILE A 17 -8.53 -21.43 4.30
C ILE A 17 -8.33 -20.68 2.97
N LEU A 18 -7.09 -20.48 2.52
CA LEU A 18 -6.81 -19.81 1.24
C LEU A 18 -7.45 -20.55 0.06
N TRP A 19 -7.37 -21.87 0.06
CA TRP A 19 -8.02 -22.70 -0.96
C TRP A 19 -9.54 -22.53 -0.95
N LEU A 20 -10.16 -22.48 0.22
CA LEU A 20 -11.59 -22.24 0.37
C LEU A 20 -11.97 -20.82 -0.11
N VAL A 21 -11.15 -19.82 0.18
CA VAL A 21 -11.31 -18.45 -0.31
C VAL A 21 -11.25 -18.41 -1.84
N ASP A 22 -10.29 -19.10 -2.45
CA ASP A 22 -10.17 -19.16 -3.92
C ASP A 22 -11.36 -19.89 -4.56
N ALA A 23 -11.85 -20.97 -3.94
CA ALA A 23 -13.03 -21.69 -4.42
C ALA A 23 -14.29 -20.82 -4.35
N LEU A 24 -14.49 -20.08 -3.26
CA LEU A 24 -15.59 -19.12 -3.13
C LEU A 24 -15.46 -17.96 -4.12
N SER A 25 -14.24 -17.48 -4.35
CA SER A 25 -13.97 -16.40 -5.31
C SER A 25 -14.27 -16.84 -6.75
N LEU A 26 -13.87 -18.06 -7.13
CA LEU A 26 -14.22 -18.65 -8.43
C LEU A 26 -15.72 -18.85 -8.58
N ALA A 27 -16.40 -19.37 -7.54
CA ALA A 27 -17.84 -19.52 -7.54
C ALA A 27 -18.56 -18.17 -7.73
N GLY A 28 -18.16 -17.15 -6.96
CA GLY A 28 -18.70 -15.79 -7.07
C GLY A 28 -18.45 -15.16 -8.43
N SER A 29 -17.27 -15.39 -9.02
CA SER A 29 -16.95 -14.84 -10.35
C SER A 29 -17.90 -15.33 -11.44
N THR A 30 -18.44 -16.55 -11.34
CA THR A 30 -19.39 -17.09 -12.31
C THR A 30 -20.77 -16.43 -12.28
N VAL A 31 -21.13 -15.78 -11.17
CA VAL A 31 -22.42 -15.08 -11.05
C VAL A 31 -22.34 -13.68 -11.66
N LEU A 32 -21.18 -13.02 -11.52
CA LEU A 32 -20.99 -11.64 -11.93
C LEU A 32 -20.53 -11.47 -13.37
N LEU A 33 -19.78 -12.44 -13.91
CA LEU A 33 -19.09 -12.27 -15.19
C LEU A 33 -19.60 -13.23 -16.28
N PRO A 34 -20.12 -12.70 -17.40
CA PRO A 34 -20.38 -13.52 -18.57
C PRO A 34 -19.04 -14.00 -19.16
N GLY A 35 -18.88 -15.32 -19.28
CA GLY A 35 -17.69 -15.93 -19.88
C GLY A 35 -16.82 -16.79 -18.95
N ILE A 36 -17.27 -17.05 -17.71
CA ILE A 36 -16.68 -18.05 -16.80
C ILE A 36 -17.78 -19.08 -16.49
N ALA A 37 -17.60 -20.33 -16.93
CA ALA A 37 -18.59 -21.37 -16.74
C ALA A 37 -17.98 -22.64 -16.14
N PHE A 38 -18.68 -23.22 -15.17
CA PHE A 38 -18.35 -24.52 -14.60
C PHE A 38 -19.47 -25.51 -14.90
N PHE A 39 -19.11 -26.62 -15.52
CA PHE A 39 -20.01 -27.70 -15.87
C PHE A 39 -19.73 -28.94 -15.02
N ALA A 40 -20.75 -29.76 -14.79
CA ALA A 40 -20.55 -31.07 -14.20
C ALA A 40 -19.90 -32.01 -15.21
N VAL A 41 -18.97 -32.84 -14.76
CA VAL A 41 -18.23 -33.80 -15.58
C VAL A 41 -18.59 -35.20 -15.09
N PRO A 42 -18.56 -36.25 -15.92
CA PRO A 42 -18.85 -37.61 -15.46
C PRO A 42 -18.03 -37.98 -14.21
N GLY A 43 -18.70 -38.22 -13.08
CA GLY A 43 -18.08 -38.53 -11.79
C GLY A 43 -17.84 -37.34 -10.85
N ALA A 44 -18.12 -36.10 -11.24
CA ALA A 44 -17.92 -34.92 -10.40
C ALA A 44 -19.05 -33.88 -10.54
N SER A 45 -19.58 -33.39 -9.41
CA SER A 45 -20.55 -32.28 -9.41
C SER A 45 -19.88 -30.95 -9.74
N ARG A 46 -20.66 -29.94 -10.14
CA ARG A 46 -20.16 -28.58 -10.42
C ARG A 46 -19.32 -28.01 -9.27
N THR A 47 -19.73 -28.26 -8.02
CA THR A 47 -19.00 -27.79 -6.83
C THR A 47 -17.62 -28.45 -6.71
N VAL A 48 -17.52 -29.75 -7.02
CA VAL A 48 -16.24 -30.46 -7.00
C VAL A 48 -15.30 -29.90 -8.07
N VAL A 49 -15.83 -29.56 -9.26
CA VAL A 49 -15.04 -28.92 -10.33
C VAL A 49 -14.54 -27.54 -9.89
N ILE A 50 -15.36 -26.73 -9.21
CA ILE A 50 -14.92 -25.42 -8.69
C ILE A 50 -13.81 -25.57 -7.64
N VAL A 51 -13.98 -26.50 -6.69
CA VAL A 51 -13.00 -26.76 -5.63
C VAL A 51 -11.69 -27.30 -6.22
N ALA A 52 -11.76 -28.18 -7.22
CA ALA A 52 -10.60 -28.66 -7.96
C ALA A 52 -9.93 -27.54 -8.79
N ALA A 53 -10.71 -26.66 -9.42
CA ALA A 53 -10.20 -25.51 -10.15
C ALA A 53 -9.44 -24.55 -9.23
N ALA A 54 -9.94 -24.31 -8.01
CA ALA A 54 -9.24 -23.49 -7.03
C ALA A 54 -7.89 -24.09 -6.63
N LEU A 55 -7.83 -25.41 -6.41
CA LEU A 55 -6.59 -26.10 -6.07
C LEU A 55 -5.59 -26.04 -7.24
N LEU A 56 -6.08 -26.28 -8.45
CA LEU A 56 -5.26 -26.26 -9.66
C LEU A 56 -4.75 -24.85 -9.95
N LEU A 57 -5.59 -23.83 -9.78
CA LEU A 57 -5.20 -22.43 -9.91
C LEU A 57 -4.10 -22.07 -8.90
N ALA A 58 -4.19 -22.54 -7.65
CA ALA A 58 -3.15 -22.34 -6.66
C ALA A 58 -1.81 -22.99 -7.08
N ILE A 59 -1.86 -24.20 -7.65
CA ILE A 59 -0.67 -24.89 -8.19
C ILE A 59 -0.09 -24.14 -9.40
N VAL A 60 -0.93 -23.74 -10.35
CA VAL A 60 -0.53 -22.99 -11.54
C VAL A 60 0.12 -21.67 -11.14
N ASN A 61 -0.48 -20.93 -10.20
CA ASN A 61 0.11 -19.71 -9.65
C ASN A 61 1.45 -19.98 -8.97
N LEU A 62 1.59 -21.07 -8.21
CA LEU A 62 2.85 -21.45 -7.58
C LEU A 62 3.96 -21.71 -8.62
N LEU A 63 3.62 -22.32 -9.76
CA LEU A 63 4.57 -22.68 -10.82
C LEU A 63 4.92 -21.52 -11.76
N ILE A 64 3.97 -20.64 -12.07
CA ILE A 64 4.21 -19.48 -12.94
C ILE A 64 5.01 -18.40 -12.21
N ARG A 65 4.89 -18.33 -10.88
CA ARG A 65 5.48 -17.29 -10.03
C ARG A 65 6.98 -17.02 -10.25
N PRO A 66 7.90 -18.00 -10.36
CA PRO A 66 9.31 -17.73 -10.64
C PRO A 66 9.53 -17.01 -11.98
N ILE A 67 8.69 -17.31 -12.96
CA ILE A 67 8.74 -16.71 -14.30
C ILE A 67 8.29 -15.24 -14.25
N ILE A 68 7.24 -14.94 -13.47
CA ILE A 68 6.78 -13.55 -13.24
C ILE A 68 7.92 -12.71 -12.68
N LEU A 69 8.62 -13.21 -11.67
CA LEU A 69 9.68 -12.47 -10.99
C LEU A 69 10.86 -12.19 -11.91
N LEU A 70 11.17 -13.12 -12.83
CA LEU A 70 12.21 -12.91 -13.83
C LEU A 70 11.79 -11.88 -14.89
N LEU A 71 10.54 -11.91 -15.34
CA LEU A 71 10.01 -11.01 -16.36
C LEU A 71 9.70 -9.61 -15.84
N ALA A 72 9.22 -9.47 -14.61
CA ALA A 72 8.82 -8.20 -14.01
C ALA A 72 10.02 -7.32 -13.60
N ARG A 73 11.18 -7.94 -13.31
CA ARG A 73 12.39 -7.26 -12.81
C ARG A 73 12.88 -6.09 -13.68
N PRO A 74 12.90 -6.16 -15.03
CA PRO A 74 13.38 -5.05 -15.85
C PRO A 74 12.33 -3.99 -16.20
N LEU A 75 11.04 -4.18 -15.90
CA LEU A 75 9.96 -3.50 -16.63
C LEU A 75 9.43 -2.20 -15.98
N GLY A 76 9.79 -1.86 -14.74
CA GLY A 76 9.30 -0.65 -14.06
C GLY A 76 7.82 -0.73 -13.63
N TRP A 77 7.40 0.14 -12.71
CA TRP A 77 6.17 -0.03 -11.91
C TRP A 77 4.87 -0.16 -12.74
N ILE A 78 4.70 0.61 -13.81
CA ILE A 78 3.50 0.55 -14.68
C ILE A 78 3.43 -0.77 -15.45
N ALA A 79 4.56 -1.21 -16.01
CA ALA A 79 4.57 -2.42 -16.80
C ALA A 79 4.36 -3.66 -15.93
N THR A 80 4.80 -3.64 -14.67
CA THR A 80 4.52 -4.71 -13.73
C THR A 80 3.03 -4.83 -13.39
N LEU A 81 2.29 -3.72 -13.39
CA LEU A 81 0.83 -3.73 -13.22
C LEU A 81 0.14 -4.46 -14.37
N VAL A 82 0.52 -4.15 -15.61
CA VAL A 82 -0.03 -4.79 -16.80
C VAL A 82 0.37 -6.26 -16.86
N VAL A 83 1.64 -6.58 -16.58
CA VAL A 83 2.15 -7.96 -16.58
C VAL A 83 1.45 -8.79 -15.49
N GLY A 84 1.25 -8.26 -14.29
CA GLY A 84 0.56 -8.97 -13.22
C GLY A 84 -0.88 -9.35 -13.58
N LEU A 85 -1.64 -8.41 -14.18
CA LEU A 85 -2.99 -8.69 -14.66
C LEU A 85 -3.00 -9.77 -15.76
N LEU A 86 -2.09 -9.66 -16.74
CA LEU A 86 -1.98 -10.62 -17.84
C LEU A 86 -1.58 -12.01 -17.33
N VAL A 87 -0.70 -12.10 -16.34
CA VAL A 87 -0.31 -13.38 -15.76
C VAL A 87 -1.46 -14.02 -14.98
N ASN A 88 -2.21 -13.25 -14.18
CA ASN A 88 -3.37 -13.79 -13.48
C ASN A 88 -4.44 -14.30 -14.47
N ALA A 89 -4.66 -13.58 -15.58
CA ALA A 89 -5.54 -14.05 -16.66
C ALA A 89 -4.98 -15.32 -17.33
N ALA A 90 -3.68 -15.38 -17.58
CA ALA A 90 -3.02 -16.56 -18.14
C ALA A 90 -3.11 -17.77 -17.20
N ALA A 91 -2.98 -17.59 -15.89
CA ALA A 91 -3.12 -18.64 -14.90
C ALA A 91 -4.54 -19.23 -14.91
N LEU A 92 -5.58 -18.39 -15.06
CA LEU A 92 -6.95 -18.85 -15.23
C LEU A 92 -7.16 -19.60 -16.54
N TRP A 93 -6.59 -19.12 -17.64
CA TRP A 93 -6.65 -19.82 -18.94
C TRP A 93 -5.96 -21.18 -18.89
N ILE A 94 -4.78 -21.27 -18.28
CA ILE A 94 -4.08 -22.53 -18.09
C ILE A 94 -4.89 -23.48 -17.20
N THR A 95 -5.51 -22.96 -16.13
CA THR A 95 -6.38 -23.75 -15.25
C THR A 95 -7.61 -24.29 -15.99
N ALA A 96 -8.26 -23.46 -16.81
CA ALA A 96 -9.38 -23.87 -17.65
C ALA A 96 -8.98 -24.90 -18.72
N TRP A 97 -7.79 -24.74 -19.30
CA TRP A 97 -7.26 -25.68 -20.27
C TRP A 97 -6.93 -27.06 -19.66
N LEU A 98 -6.45 -27.08 -18.41
CA LEU A 98 -6.07 -28.30 -17.71
C LEU A 98 -7.25 -29.03 -17.06
N LEU A 99 -8.34 -28.33 -16.72
CA LEU A 99 -9.47 -28.90 -15.99
C LEU A 99 -10.70 -29.08 -16.89
N PRO A 100 -11.09 -30.33 -17.20
CA PRO A 100 -12.35 -30.60 -17.88
C PRO A 100 -13.52 -30.04 -17.06
N GLY A 101 -14.45 -29.35 -17.72
CA GLY A 101 -15.61 -28.73 -17.07
C GLY A 101 -15.39 -27.30 -16.58
N PHE A 102 -14.22 -26.70 -16.78
CA PHE A 102 -13.99 -25.28 -16.59
C PHE A 102 -13.76 -24.60 -17.96
N GLU A 103 -14.72 -23.77 -18.39
CA GLU A 103 -14.60 -23.00 -19.62
C GLU A 103 -14.48 -21.51 -19.32
N ILE A 104 -13.58 -20.86 -20.05
CA ILE A 104 -13.34 -19.43 -19.90
C ILE A 104 -13.07 -18.79 -21.26
N THR A 105 -13.66 -17.62 -21.49
CA THR A 105 -13.37 -16.81 -22.69
C THR A 105 -12.15 -15.91 -22.46
N LEU A 106 -11.59 -15.32 -23.52
CA LEU A 106 -10.47 -14.37 -23.39
C LEU A 106 -10.85 -13.18 -22.50
N LEU A 107 -12.00 -12.55 -22.78
CA LEU A 107 -12.51 -11.44 -21.95
C LEU A 107 -12.86 -11.92 -20.53
N GLY A 108 -13.42 -13.12 -20.40
CA GLY A 108 -13.75 -13.75 -19.12
C GLY A 108 -12.53 -14.02 -18.24
N GLY A 109 -11.38 -14.34 -18.83
CA GLY A 109 -10.12 -14.51 -18.08
C GLY A 109 -9.57 -13.20 -17.51
N LEU A 110 -9.60 -12.12 -18.30
CA LEU A 110 -9.17 -10.80 -17.84
C LEU A 110 -10.09 -10.26 -16.75
N LEU A 111 -11.40 -10.27 -16.99
CA LEU A 111 -12.38 -9.82 -15.99
C LEU A 111 -12.41 -10.76 -14.78
N GLY A 112 -12.24 -12.07 -15.00
CA GLY A 112 -12.17 -13.08 -13.96
C GLY A 112 -11.01 -12.88 -13.01
N ALA A 113 -9.82 -12.55 -13.53
CA ALA A 113 -8.67 -12.22 -12.70
C ALA A 113 -8.95 -11.03 -11.77
N VAL A 114 -9.64 -10.00 -12.27
CA VAL A 114 -10.07 -8.84 -11.47
C VAL A 114 -11.11 -9.25 -10.42
N ALA A 115 -12.14 -10.00 -10.80
CA ALA A 115 -13.22 -10.41 -9.90
C ALA A 115 -12.74 -11.36 -8.79
N ILE A 116 -11.90 -12.34 -9.14
CA ILE A 116 -11.29 -13.24 -8.15
C ILE A 116 -10.42 -12.43 -7.19
N GLY A 117 -9.63 -11.49 -7.71
CA GLY A 117 -8.86 -10.57 -6.91
C GLY A 117 -9.70 -9.76 -5.90
N PHE A 118 -10.84 -9.25 -6.36
CA PHE A 118 -11.81 -8.52 -5.54
C PHE A 118 -12.39 -9.40 -4.43
N PHE A 119 -12.91 -10.59 -4.76
CA PHE A 119 -13.47 -11.50 -3.76
C PHE A 119 -12.41 -11.99 -2.78
N ASN A 120 -11.22 -12.33 -3.26
CA ASN A 120 -10.13 -12.80 -2.42
C ASN A 120 -9.77 -11.71 -1.40
N THR A 121 -9.70 -10.44 -1.80
CA THR A 121 -9.42 -9.31 -0.89
C THR A 121 -10.50 -9.13 0.18
N ILE A 122 -11.78 -9.20 -0.20
CA ILE A 122 -12.88 -9.09 0.75
C ILE A 122 -12.86 -10.26 1.73
N LEU A 123 -12.74 -11.48 1.22
CA LEU A 123 -12.78 -12.70 2.03
C LEU A 123 -11.57 -12.79 2.96
N THR A 124 -10.37 -12.45 2.51
CA THR A 124 -9.17 -12.39 3.37
C THR A 124 -9.26 -11.29 4.41
N GLY A 125 -9.82 -10.12 4.06
CA GLY A 125 -10.06 -9.03 5.01
C GLY A 125 -11.11 -9.36 6.08
N ILE A 126 -12.21 -10.05 5.71
CA ILE A 126 -13.23 -10.49 6.69
C ILE A 126 -12.69 -11.57 7.61
N LEU A 127 -11.90 -12.50 7.05
CA LEU A 127 -11.34 -13.62 7.80
C LEU A 127 -10.13 -13.21 8.66
N ASP A 128 -9.76 -11.92 8.64
CA ASP A 128 -8.58 -11.37 9.30
C ASP A 128 -7.36 -12.28 9.10
N ILE A 129 -7.22 -12.79 7.86
CA ILE A 129 -6.10 -13.67 7.50
C ILE A 129 -4.93 -12.74 7.36
N ASP A 130 -4.33 -12.46 8.50
CA ASP A 130 -3.23 -11.53 8.58
C ASP A 130 -2.09 -12.05 7.68
N ASP A 131 -1.60 -11.17 6.81
CA ASP A 131 -0.38 -11.45 6.05
C ASP A 131 0.86 -11.40 6.95
N GLU A 132 0.67 -11.08 8.25
CA GLU A 132 1.65 -11.22 9.31
C GLU A 132 2.31 -12.62 9.29
N GLY A 133 3.61 -12.62 8.99
CA GLY A 133 4.41 -13.84 8.87
C GLY A 133 4.18 -14.63 7.57
N SER A 134 3.61 -14.01 6.53
CA SER A 134 3.66 -14.56 5.17
C SER A 134 5.12 -14.80 4.75
N TRP A 135 5.35 -15.75 3.84
CA TRP A 135 6.68 -16.00 3.29
C TRP A 135 7.31 -14.72 2.70
N TYR A 136 6.49 -13.78 2.22
CA TYR A 136 6.91 -12.51 1.66
C TYR A 136 7.42 -11.55 2.71
N GLN A 137 6.66 -11.30 3.78
CA GLN A 137 7.12 -10.47 4.88
C GLN A 137 8.42 -11.02 5.48
N ASN A 138 8.48 -12.34 5.71
CA ASN A 138 9.72 -12.97 6.18
C ASN A 138 10.90 -12.81 5.19
N ARG A 139 10.64 -12.78 3.89
CA ARG A 139 11.69 -12.58 2.87
C ARG A 139 12.10 -11.12 2.77
N VAL A 140 11.16 -10.18 2.88
CA VAL A 140 11.40 -8.73 2.93
C VAL A 140 12.18 -8.39 4.20
N GLU A 141 11.73 -8.84 5.37
CA GLU A 141 12.46 -8.67 6.64
C GLU A 141 13.85 -9.31 6.58
N ARG A 142 14.00 -10.49 5.95
CA ARG A 142 15.31 -11.11 5.79
C ARG A 142 16.22 -10.29 4.88
N LEU A 143 15.70 -9.78 3.77
CA LEU A 143 16.46 -8.90 2.87
C LEU A 143 16.81 -7.57 3.53
N ALA A 144 15.89 -6.99 4.30
CA ALA A 144 16.13 -5.78 5.09
C ALA A 144 17.20 -6.01 6.17
N ARG A 145 17.26 -7.21 6.76
CA ARG A 145 18.33 -7.64 7.67
C ARG A 145 19.66 -7.95 6.98
N GLU A 146 19.64 -8.26 5.68
CA GLU A 146 20.84 -8.53 4.86
C GLU A 146 21.56 -7.22 4.46
N ASP A 147 20.90 -6.06 4.54
CA ASP A 147 21.47 -4.71 4.28
C ASP A 147 21.29 -3.75 5.49
N PRO A 148 21.88 -4.06 6.67
CA PRO A 148 21.74 -3.26 7.87
C PRO A 148 22.54 -1.94 7.77
N PHE A 149 22.01 -0.87 8.37
CA PHE A 149 22.71 0.41 8.48
C PHE A 149 24.01 0.25 9.28
N ALA A 150 25.00 1.08 9.00
CA ALA A 150 26.23 1.15 9.81
C ALA A 150 25.90 1.39 11.30
N ALA A 151 24.82 2.14 11.58
CA ALA A 151 24.31 2.42 12.92
C ALA A 151 23.30 1.40 13.47
N ALA A 152 22.82 0.42 12.69
CA ALA A 152 21.79 -0.54 13.13
C ALA A 152 22.27 -1.48 14.25
N ALA A 153 23.58 -1.67 14.37
CA ALA A 153 24.19 -2.47 15.42
C ALA A 153 24.45 -1.68 16.71
N THR A 154 24.21 -0.36 16.71
CA THR A 154 24.43 0.50 17.88
C THR A 154 23.20 0.42 18.81
N PRO A 155 23.36 0.07 20.09
CA PRO A 155 22.25 0.05 21.05
C PRO A 155 21.91 1.46 21.53
N SER A 156 21.66 2.39 20.59
CA SER A 156 21.20 3.74 20.89
C SER A 156 19.66 3.80 20.88
N LEU A 157 19.13 4.81 21.57
CA LEU A 157 17.73 5.18 21.49
C LEU A 157 17.39 5.53 20.03
N GLY A 158 16.52 4.74 19.40
CA GLY A 158 15.95 5.06 18.09
C GLY A 158 14.84 6.11 18.24
N LEU A 159 14.79 7.06 17.32
CA LEU A 159 13.74 8.07 17.26
C LEU A 159 12.81 7.76 16.08
N MET A 160 11.53 7.56 16.37
CA MET A 160 10.48 7.38 15.35
C MET A 160 9.57 8.61 15.39
N LEU A 161 9.51 9.34 14.28
CA LEU A 161 8.55 10.44 14.10
C LEU A 161 7.47 9.98 13.13
N VAL A 162 6.22 10.24 13.49
CA VAL A 162 5.06 10.03 12.64
C VAL A 162 4.37 11.37 12.45
N GLU A 163 4.37 11.86 11.21
CA GLU A 163 3.71 13.10 10.83
C GLU A 163 2.34 12.78 10.21
N ILE A 164 1.27 13.31 10.80
CA ILE A 164 -0.08 13.18 10.23
C ILE A 164 -0.49 14.55 9.69
N ASP A 165 -0.46 14.68 8.35
CA ASP A 165 -0.75 15.95 7.69
C ASP A 165 -2.17 16.45 8.03
N GLY A 166 -2.28 17.73 8.38
CA GLY A 166 -3.54 18.38 8.73
C GLY A 166 -4.17 17.97 10.07
N LEU A 167 -3.52 17.13 10.89
CA LEU A 167 -4.06 16.71 12.18
C LEU A 167 -3.89 17.80 13.23
N SER A 168 -4.99 18.46 13.60
CA SER A 168 -4.94 19.49 14.64
C SER A 168 -4.96 18.90 16.05
N TYR A 169 -4.29 19.59 16.98
CA TYR A 169 -4.33 19.29 18.42
C TYR A 169 -5.76 19.14 18.95
N TRP A 170 -6.66 20.02 18.51
CA TRP A 170 -8.05 20.02 18.97
C TRP A 170 -8.84 18.80 18.51
N HIS A 171 -8.60 18.30 17.30
CA HIS A 171 -9.24 17.08 16.81
C HIS A 171 -8.73 15.83 17.53
N ILE A 172 -7.42 15.75 17.85
CA ILE A 172 -6.89 14.64 18.66
C ILE A 172 -7.53 14.66 20.05
N LYS A 173 -7.60 15.83 20.68
CA LYS A 173 -8.19 15.98 22.00
C LYS A 173 -9.66 15.54 22.01
N GLN A 174 -10.44 16.02 21.04
CA GLN A 174 -11.84 15.60 20.90
C GLN A 174 -11.96 14.07 20.69
N ALA A 175 -11.12 13.48 19.84
CA ALA A 175 -11.15 12.04 19.59
C ALA A 175 -10.76 11.19 20.81
N LEU A 176 -9.88 11.69 21.68
CA LEU A 176 -9.59 11.08 22.98
C LEU A 176 -10.80 11.19 23.92
N ASP A 177 -11.40 12.38 24.03
CA ASP A 177 -12.59 12.61 24.85
C ASP A 177 -13.78 11.72 24.42
N ASP A 178 -13.92 11.47 23.11
CA ASP A 178 -14.93 10.59 22.51
C ASP A 178 -14.56 9.08 22.59
N GLY A 179 -13.39 8.73 23.11
CA GLY A 179 -12.93 7.34 23.27
C GLY A 179 -12.57 6.64 21.95
N LEU A 180 -12.26 7.39 20.90
CA LEU A 180 -11.96 6.86 19.55
C LEU A 180 -10.51 6.42 19.36
N LEU A 181 -9.62 6.76 20.31
CA LEU A 181 -8.17 6.49 20.23
C LEU A 181 -7.68 5.62 21.41
N PRO A 182 -8.15 4.36 21.55
CA PRO A 182 -7.87 3.53 22.72
C PRO A 182 -6.37 3.24 22.92
N THR A 183 -5.61 3.05 21.84
CA THR A 183 -4.16 2.83 21.92
C THR A 183 -3.44 4.07 22.43
N LEU A 184 -3.79 5.26 21.94
CA LEU A 184 -3.18 6.50 22.38
C LEU A 184 -3.54 6.82 23.84
N GLN A 185 -4.78 6.52 24.23
CA GLN A 185 -5.23 6.66 25.61
C GLN A 185 -4.41 5.76 26.55
N ALA A 186 -4.19 4.49 26.19
CA ALA A 186 -3.34 3.58 26.96
C ALA A 186 -1.89 4.09 27.07
N MET A 187 -1.31 4.61 25.98
CA MET A 187 0.03 5.20 26.03
C MET A 187 0.12 6.43 26.96
N ILE A 188 -0.93 7.24 27.03
CA ILE A 188 -1.00 8.38 27.95
C ILE A 188 -1.10 7.90 29.40
N ASP A 189 -1.97 6.93 29.66
CA ASP A 189 -2.30 6.48 31.01
C ASP A 189 -1.22 5.56 31.62
N GLU A 190 -0.60 4.70 30.81
CA GLU A 190 0.32 3.64 31.27
C GLU A 190 1.80 3.99 31.01
N ASP A 191 2.10 4.60 29.85
CA ASP A 191 3.47 4.82 29.39
C ASP A 191 3.97 6.27 29.60
N GLY A 192 3.11 7.16 30.11
CA GLY A 192 3.46 8.55 30.44
C GLY A 192 3.55 9.49 29.23
N TYR A 193 2.95 9.13 28.09
CA TYR A 193 2.89 10.01 26.93
C TYR A 193 2.04 11.25 27.20
N GLN A 194 2.36 12.36 26.53
CA GLN A 194 1.66 13.63 26.71
C GLN A 194 1.21 14.21 25.37
N LEU A 195 -0.03 14.69 25.35
CA LEU A 195 -0.54 15.47 24.23
C LEU A 195 -0.14 16.94 24.41
N SER A 196 0.93 17.34 23.73
CA SER A 196 1.45 18.71 23.75
C SER A 196 0.98 19.51 22.53
N LEU A 197 0.57 20.76 22.77
CA LEU A 197 0.26 21.69 21.68
C LEU A 197 1.56 22.21 21.08
N THR A 198 1.73 22.01 19.78
CA THR A 198 2.87 22.52 19.01
C THR A 198 2.40 23.60 18.06
N ASP A 199 3.03 24.77 18.12
CA ASP A 199 2.83 25.83 17.14
C ASP A 199 3.61 25.49 15.86
N CYS A 200 2.89 25.32 14.75
CA CYS A 200 3.48 25.03 13.44
C CYS A 200 4.01 26.28 12.72
N GLY A 201 3.81 27.46 13.30
CA GLY A 201 4.24 28.73 12.74
C GLY A 201 3.41 29.18 11.53
N LEU A 202 3.83 30.30 10.95
CA LEU A 202 3.26 30.82 9.72
C LEU A 202 4.35 30.87 8.64
N PRO A 203 4.10 30.30 7.45
CA PRO A 203 2.85 29.65 7.02
C PRO A 203 2.71 28.19 7.49
N SER A 204 1.50 27.80 7.92
CA SER A 204 1.17 26.45 8.38
C SER A 204 0.95 25.47 7.21
N MET A 205 2.02 25.17 6.46
CA MET A 205 1.98 24.27 5.30
C MET A 205 3.08 23.23 5.39
N THR A 206 2.88 22.08 4.74
CA THR A 206 3.76 20.91 4.79
C THR A 206 5.24 21.25 4.60
N SER A 207 5.59 22.08 3.61
CA SER A 207 6.99 22.46 3.35
C SER A 207 7.65 23.22 4.50
N SER A 208 6.96 24.20 5.06
CA SER A 208 7.49 25.01 6.17
C SER A 208 7.53 24.20 7.47
N CYS A 209 6.47 23.43 7.76
CA CYS A 209 6.42 22.57 8.94
C CYS A 209 7.52 21.50 8.91
N GLN A 210 7.69 20.80 7.78
CA GLN A 210 8.71 19.77 7.65
C GLN A 210 10.12 20.34 7.73
N ALA A 211 10.37 21.50 7.11
CA ALA A 211 11.66 22.17 7.26
C ALA A 211 11.95 22.49 8.74
N GLY A 212 10.97 23.03 9.46
CA GLY A 212 11.09 23.33 10.89
C GLY A 212 11.32 22.09 11.76
N ILE A 213 10.57 21.00 11.53
CA ILE A 213 10.71 19.74 12.27
C ILE A 213 12.07 19.08 12.00
N MET A 214 12.47 19.00 10.72
CA MET A 214 13.62 18.19 10.31
C MET A 214 14.94 18.93 10.41
N PHE A 215 14.96 20.24 10.21
CA PHE A 215 16.18 21.05 10.18
C PHE A 215 16.24 22.11 11.29
N GLY A 216 15.14 22.31 12.03
CA GLY A 216 15.05 23.39 13.02
C GLY A 216 14.95 24.78 12.40
N ASP A 217 14.79 24.88 11.07
CA ASP A 217 14.74 26.14 10.32
C ASP A 217 13.73 26.02 9.17
N ASN A 218 12.85 27.02 9.05
CA ASN A 218 11.87 27.16 7.99
C ASN A 218 11.89 28.54 7.33
N HIS A 219 12.98 29.30 7.51
CA HIS A 219 13.16 30.65 6.96
C HIS A 219 13.03 30.65 5.43
N ASP A 220 12.37 31.68 4.86
CA ASP A 220 12.22 31.88 3.40
C ASP A 220 11.35 30.82 2.69
N ILE A 221 10.38 30.25 3.40
CA ILE A 221 9.24 29.50 2.82
C ILE A 221 7.95 30.27 3.12
N PRO A 222 7.60 31.29 2.31
CA PRO A 222 6.48 32.20 2.63
C PRO A 222 5.09 31.66 2.26
N ALA A 223 5.01 30.72 1.31
CA ALA A 223 3.75 30.18 0.80
C ALA A 223 3.98 28.82 0.09
N TYR A 224 2.91 28.10 -0.24
CA TYR A 224 3.01 26.86 -1.04
C TYR A 224 3.43 27.17 -2.47
N ARG A 225 3.02 28.34 -2.97
CA ARG A 225 3.50 28.92 -4.23
C ARG A 225 3.92 30.35 -3.99
N TRP A 226 5.14 30.71 -4.38
CA TRP A 226 5.64 32.07 -4.27
C TRP A 226 6.59 32.39 -5.40
N TYR A 227 6.69 33.68 -5.73
CA TYR A 227 7.59 34.13 -6.79
C TYR A 227 8.86 34.73 -6.17
N ASP A 228 9.99 34.10 -6.46
CA ASP A 228 11.31 34.63 -6.14
C ASP A 228 11.71 35.63 -7.22
N LYS A 229 11.76 36.91 -6.84
CA LYS A 229 12.11 38.01 -7.74
C LYS A 229 13.57 37.97 -8.17
N SER A 230 14.47 37.48 -7.31
CA SER A 230 15.91 37.43 -7.60
C SER A 230 16.23 36.36 -8.65
N ARG A 231 15.51 35.23 -8.57
CA ARG A 231 15.62 34.11 -9.53
C ARG A 231 14.65 34.22 -10.69
N GLN A 232 13.74 35.19 -10.66
CA GLN A 232 12.60 35.33 -11.58
C GLN A 232 11.80 34.02 -11.74
N LYS A 233 11.67 33.25 -10.66
CA LYS A 233 11.11 31.89 -10.66
C LYS A 233 9.88 31.81 -9.75
N LEU A 234 8.82 31.17 -10.25
CA LEU A 234 7.70 30.73 -9.42
C LEU A 234 8.08 29.40 -8.76
N PHE A 235 8.25 29.42 -7.45
CA PHE A 235 8.40 28.22 -6.63
C PHE A 235 7.04 27.60 -6.34
N VAL A 236 6.98 26.27 -6.39
CA VAL A 236 5.87 25.44 -5.94
C VAL A 236 6.45 24.37 -5.04
N SER A 237 6.09 24.35 -3.75
CA SER A 237 6.75 23.50 -2.75
C SER A 237 6.90 22.04 -3.16
N ALA A 238 5.87 21.44 -3.77
CA ALA A 238 5.93 20.07 -4.27
C ALA A 238 6.87 19.89 -5.47
N SER A 239 6.80 20.80 -6.46
CA SER A 239 7.55 20.67 -7.71
C SER A 239 9.02 21.05 -7.56
N ASP A 240 9.32 21.97 -6.63
CA ASP A 240 10.66 22.47 -6.35
C ASP A 240 11.21 21.92 -5.02
N ALA A 241 10.66 20.81 -4.53
CA ALA A 241 11.03 20.20 -3.26
C ALA A 241 12.54 19.90 -3.18
N THR A 242 13.17 19.49 -4.28
CA THR A 242 14.62 19.22 -4.35
C THR A 242 15.44 20.46 -4.06
N GLU A 243 15.11 21.57 -4.74
CA GLU A 243 15.79 22.84 -4.59
C GLU A 243 15.55 23.43 -3.20
N LEU A 244 14.36 23.25 -2.64
CA LEU A 244 14.04 23.66 -1.28
C LEU A 244 14.79 22.85 -0.23
N ASN A 245 14.83 21.53 -0.37
CA ASN A 245 15.55 20.65 0.53
C ASN A 245 17.04 21.01 0.56
N ALA A 246 17.65 21.30 -0.59
CA ALA A 246 19.04 21.72 -0.69
C ALA A 246 19.37 23.03 0.06
N ARG A 247 18.38 23.86 0.40
CA ARG A 247 18.58 25.07 1.21
C ARG A 247 18.86 24.77 2.69
N TYR A 248 18.46 23.59 3.19
CA TYR A 248 18.57 23.23 4.61
C TYR A 248 19.42 21.98 4.85
N ALA A 249 19.48 21.08 3.87
CA ALA A 249 20.22 19.81 3.93
C ALA A 249 21.74 20.06 3.91
N HIS A 250 22.29 20.39 5.07
CA HIS A 250 23.70 20.69 5.29
C HIS A 250 24.38 19.66 6.23
N GLY A 251 23.78 18.49 6.40
CA GLY A 251 24.28 17.40 7.26
C GLY A 251 23.89 17.54 8.74
N GLN A 252 22.98 18.44 9.07
CA GLN A 252 22.51 18.69 10.43
C GLN A 252 21.05 18.27 10.66
N GLY A 253 20.39 17.71 9.64
CA GLY A 253 19.02 17.24 9.73
C GLY A 253 18.80 16.16 10.80
N LEU A 254 17.56 16.07 11.26
CA LEU A 254 17.10 15.16 12.30
C LEU A 254 17.16 13.68 11.88
N MET A 255 17.06 13.41 10.58
CA MET A 255 16.98 12.06 10.02
C MET A 255 18.33 11.50 9.56
N ARG A 256 19.44 12.20 9.83
CA ARG A 256 20.80 11.73 9.53
C ARG A 256 21.04 10.31 10.03
N ASP A 257 21.72 9.50 9.21
CA ASP A 257 21.97 8.07 9.46
C ASP A 257 20.69 7.21 9.59
N GLY A 258 19.53 7.77 9.23
CA GLY A 258 18.21 7.14 9.32
C GLY A 258 17.49 7.06 7.98
N SER A 259 16.16 6.96 8.04
CA SER A 259 15.29 6.84 6.87
C SER A 259 14.16 7.87 6.90
N SER A 260 13.88 8.49 5.75
CA SER A 260 12.73 9.37 5.53
C SER A 260 11.80 8.76 4.49
N ILE A 261 10.53 8.58 4.84
CA ILE A 261 9.53 7.88 4.01
C ILE A 261 8.36 8.83 3.75
N MET A 262 7.97 8.99 2.47
CA MET A 262 6.81 9.79 2.03
C MET A 262 6.83 11.29 2.43
N ASN A 263 7.98 11.83 2.81
CA ASN A 263 8.12 13.24 3.19
C ASN A 263 8.41 14.16 2.00
N MET A 264 8.11 15.45 2.10
CA MET A 264 8.56 16.42 1.08
C MET A 264 10.06 16.64 1.18
N MET A 265 10.59 16.77 2.40
CA MET A 265 12.01 16.95 2.71
C MET A 265 12.65 15.63 3.16
N ASN A 266 13.96 15.48 2.95
CA ASN A 266 14.69 14.26 3.33
C ASN A 266 15.22 14.28 4.77
N GLY A 267 15.38 15.46 5.39
CA GLY A 267 15.94 15.59 6.74
C GLY A 267 17.38 15.08 6.88
N ASP A 268 18.17 15.11 5.80
CA ASP A 268 19.51 14.49 5.69
C ASP A 268 19.52 12.94 5.85
N ALA A 269 18.39 12.26 5.60
CA ALA A 269 18.31 10.81 5.68
C ALA A 269 19.22 10.08 4.67
N GLU A 270 19.86 9.00 5.13
CA GLU A 270 20.66 8.11 4.28
C GLU A 270 19.77 7.35 3.28
N LYS A 271 18.56 6.96 3.72
CA LYS A 271 17.53 6.38 2.85
C LYS A 271 16.33 7.32 2.74
N SER A 272 15.99 7.70 1.51
CA SER A 272 14.84 8.55 1.21
C SER A 272 13.91 7.82 0.25
N MET A 273 12.79 7.31 0.76
CA MET A 273 11.79 6.56 -0.01
C MET A 273 10.57 7.45 -0.27
N PHE A 274 10.20 7.61 -1.54
CA PHE A 274 9.03 8.39 -1.97
C PHE A 274 9.01 9.86 -1.52
N THR A 275 10.17 10.47 -1.28
CA THR A 275 10.21 11.91 -1.07
C THR A 275 10.10 12.67 -2.38
N MET A 276 9.24 13.69 -2.44
CA MET A 276 9.06 14.50 -3.67
C MET A 276 10.38 15.13 -4.12
N ALA A 277 11.25 15.52 -3.18
CA ALA A 277 12.59 16.05 -3.45
C ALA A 277 13.50 15.07 -4.22
N ASN A 278 13.37 13.76 -4.01
CA ASN A 278 14.21 12.77 -4.71
C ASN A 278 13.40 12.01 -5.79
N MET A 279 12.16 12.40 -6.08
CA MET A 279 11.32 11.72 -7.08
C MET A 279 11.78 12.04 -8.51
N PHE A 280 12.39 13.21 -8.73
CA PHE A 280 12.81 13.69 -10.05
C PHE A 280 14.33 13.59 -10.29
N GLU A 281 15.16 13.71 -9.25
CA GLU A 281 16.64 13.75 -9.35
C GLU A 281 17.38 12.61 -8.63
N ALA A 282 16.75 11.46 -8.39
CA ALA A 282 17.47 10.32 -7.80
C ALA A 282 18.59 9.80 -8.73
N ASP A 283 19.75 9.52 -8.12
CA ASP A 283 20.91 8.87 -8.76
C ASP A 283 20.51 7.46 -9.28
N LYS A 284 21.25 6.94 -10.26
CA LYS A 284 20.95 5.65 -10.91
C LYS A 284 20.90 4.50 -9.91
N ASP A 285 21.73 4.54 -8.88
CA ASP A 285 21.77 3.52 -7.83
C ASP A 285 20.58 3.63 -6.87
N GLU A 286 20.12 4.83 -6.55
CA GLU A 286 18.93 5.08 -5.72
C GLU A 286 17.65 4.66 -6.47
N LYS A 287 17.55 4.95 -7.78
CA LYS A 287 16.47 4.45 -8.65
C LYS A 287 16.46 2.92 -8.74
N ARG A 288 17.64 2.29 -8.80
CA ARG A 288 17.78 0.83 -8.85
C ARG A 288 17.39 0.16 -7.53
N ARG A 289 17.76 0.76 -6.39
CA ARG A 289 17.32 0.29 -5.06
C ARG A 289 15.81 0.43 -4.89
N ARG A 290 15.21 1.58 -5.23
CA ARG A 290 13.74 1.74 -5.19
C ARG A 290 13.01 0.77 -6.11
N ALA A 291 13.54 0.53 -7.32
CA ALA A 291 12.98 -0.49 -8.20
C ALA A 291 13.09 -1.90 -7.59
N ASN A 292 14.16 -2.20 -6.86
CA ASN A 292 14.29 -3.43 -6.09
C ASN A 292 13.26 -3.49 -4.95
N ASP A 293 13.06 -2.43 -4.18
CA ASP A 293 12.10 -2.41 -3.06
C ASP A 293 10.65 -2.52 -3.55
N ILE A 294 10.29 -1.83 -4.63
CA ILE A 294 8.98 -1.98 -5.29
C ILE A 294 8.83 -3.39 -5.88
N THR A 295 9.88 -3.97 -6.47
CA THR A 295 9.80 -5.37 -6.94
C THR A 295 9.68 -6.36 -5.79
N LEU A 296 10.11 -6.01 -4.57
CA LEU A 296 9.84 -6.81 -3.37
C LEU A 296 8.37 -6.75 -2.96
N LEU A 297 7.71 -5.59 -3.02
CA LEU A 297 6.25 -5.47 -2.81
C LEU A 297 5.46 -6.26 -3.87
N MET A 298 5.94 -6.22 -5.11
CA MET A 298 5.34 -6.93 -6.25
C MET A 298 5.68 -8.43 -6.31
N LEU A 299 6.47 -8.96 -5.35
CA LEU A 299 6.58 -10.41 -5.18
C LEU A 299 5.22 -11.05 -4.87
N ASN A 300 4.31 -10.31 -4.23
CA ASN A 300 2.97 -10.78 -3.91
C ASN A 300 2.04 -10.63 -5.14
N PRO A 301 1.62 -11.72 -5.80
CA PRO A 301 0.76 -11.67 -6.99
C PRO A 301 -0.64 -11.13 -6.68
N TYR A 302 -1.05 -11.16 -5.41
CA TYR A 302 -2.30 -10.58 -4.94
C TYR A 302 -2.16 -9.11 -4.58
N PHE A 303 -0.95 -8.55 -4.53
CA PHE A 303 -0.75 -7.14 -4.21
C PHE A 303 -1.54 -6.23 -5.14
N LEU A 304 -1.47 -6.49 -6.45
CA LEU A 304 -2.17 -5.64 -7.43
C LEU A 304 -3.69 -5.78 -7.31
N THR A 305 -4.18 -7.01 -7.22
CA THR A 305 -5.62 -7.25 -7.10
C THR A 305 -6.18 -6.73 -5.78
N ARG A 306 -5.41 -6.85 -4.69
CA ARG A 306 -5.70 -6.26 -3.38
C ARG A 306 -5.70 -4.75 -3.44
N ALA A 307 -4.67 -4.13 -4.04
CA ALA A 307 -4.61 -2.68 -4.19
C ALA A 307 -5.79 -2.16 -5.02
N LEU A 308 -6.18 -2.87 -6.08
CA LEU A 308 -7.33 -2.51 -6.92
C LEU A 308 -8.67 -2.74 -6.20
N ALA A 309 -8.80 -3.81 -5.42
CA ALA A 309 -9.99 -4.05 -4.61
C ALA A 309 -10.13 -3.00 -3.51
N LEU A 310 -9.05 -2.69 -2.78
CA LEU A 310 -9.00 -1.62 -1.80
C LEU A 310 -9.27 -0.26 -2.43
N PHE A 311 -8.76 -0.01 -3.64
CA PHE A 311 -9.08 1.18 -4.41
C PHE A 311 -10.59 1.30 -4.66
N VAL A 312 -11.25 0.21 -5.08
CA VAL A 312 -12.71 0.20 -5.27
C VAL A 312 -13.44 0.39 -3.95
N VAL A 313 -12.99 -0.21 -2.86
CA VAL A 313 -13.58 -0.04 -1.52
C VAL A 313 -13.47 1.42 -1.07
N GLU A 314 -12.32 2.05 -1.20
CA GLU A 314 -12.11 3.46 -0.86
C GLU A 314 -12.93 4.40 -1.76
N LEU A 315 -13.06 4.07 -3.05
CA LEU A 315 -13.91 4.81 -3.98
C LEU A 315 -15.39 4.74 -3.55
N VAL A 316 -15.89 3.53 -3.27
CA VAL A 316 -17.28 3.33 -2.81
C VAL A 316 -17.50 4.00 -1.46
N ARG A 317 -16.53 3.92 -0.54
CA ARG A 317 -16.58 4.58 0.77
C ARG A 317 -16.66 6.09 0.63
N GLU A 318 -15.84 6.71 -0.22
CA GLU A 318 -15.88 8.14 -0.50
C GLU A 318 -17.26 8.57 -1.04
N LEU A 319 -17.81 7.82 -1.99
CA LEU A 319 -19.14 8.09 -2.55
C LEU A 319 -20.26 7.90 -1.51
N TRP A 320 -20.13 6.91 -0.63
CA TRP A 320 -21.06 6.65 0.46
C TRP A 320 -21.01 7.77 1.51
N GLU A 321 -19.81 8.19 1.93
CA GLU A 321 -19.61 9.32 2.85
C GLU A 321 -20.17 10.62 2.24
N ALA A 322 -19.97 10.85 0.94
CA ALA A 322 -20.56 11.99 0.22
C ALA A 322 -22.09 11.94 0.21
N TRP A 323 -22.68 10.74 0.02
CA TRP A 323 -24.12 10.55 0.09
C TRP A 323 -24.67 10.75 1.51
N GLN A 324 -24.02 10.19 2.53
CA GLN A 324 -24.37 10.37 3.93
C GLN A 324 -24.32 11.84 4.34
N GLN A 325 -23.29 12.58 3.92
CA GLN A 325 -23.19 14.02 4.18
C GLN A 325 -24.39 14.80 3.61
N ARG A 326 -24.88 14.41 2.42
CA ARG A 326 -26.09 15.00 1.83
C ARG A 326 -27.36 14.59 2.58
N ARG A 327 -27.44 13.32 3.01
CA ARG A 327 -28.59 12.78 3.76
C ARG A 327 -28.73 13.44 5.14
N HIS A 328 -27.61 13.68 5.82
CA HIS A 328 -27.56 14.29 7.15
C HIS A 328 -27.46 15.82 7.13
N ASP A 329 -27.48 16.43 5.94
CA ASP A 329 -27.37 17.88 5.71
C ASP A 329 -26.20 18.54 6.47
N VAL A 330 -25.05 17.85 6.55
CA VAL A 330 -23.87 18.35 7.27
C VAL A 330 -23.20 19.44 6.44
N GLN A 331 -23.08 20.64 7.00
CA GLN A 331 -22.46 21.81 6.37
C GLN A 331 -21.18 22.23 7.11
N PRO A 332 -20.16 22.76 6.41
CA PRO A 332 -20.10 23.04 4.96
C PRO A 332 -19.89 21.79 4.09
N ARG A 333 -20.41 21.81 2.85
CA ARG A 333 -20.25 20.74 1.86
C ARG A 333 -19.34 21.15 0.71
N LEU A 334 -18.27 20.38 0.49
CA LEU A 334 -17.43 20.50 -0.70
C LEU A 334 -17.94 19.57 -1.81
N ASN A 335 -17.64 19.90 -3.07
CA ASN A 335 -17.95 19.02 -4.19
C ASN A 335 -16.97 17.84 -4.22
N ARG A 336 -17.31 16.75 -3.53
CA ARG A 336 -16.47 15.54 -3.42
C ARG A 336 -16.24 14.80 -4.75
N LEU A 337 -16.91 15.19 -5.84
CA LEU A 337 -16.68 14.64 -7.19
C LEU A 337 -15.78 15.53 -8.06
N GLU A 338 -15.45 16.73 -7.59
CA GLU A 338 -14.64 17.68 -8.35
C GLU A 338 -13.23 17.11 -8.59
N HIS A 339 -12.69 17.39 -9.78
CA HIS A 339 -11.35 16.95 -10.20
C HIS A 339 -11.08 15.45 -10.03
N TRP A 340 -12.11 14.60 -10.11
CA TRP A 340 -11.96 13.15 -9.91
C TRP A 340 -11.37 12.78 -8.53
N TYR A 341 -11.60 13.63 -7.52
CA TYR A 341 -11.11 13.46 -6.15
C TYR A 341 -11.30 12.04 -5.58
N PRO A 342 -12.45 11.34 -5.79
CA PRO A 342 -12.64 10.01 -5.24
C PRO A 342 -11.61 8.99 -5.74
N PHE A 343 -11.19 9.12 -7.00
CA PHE A 343 -10.16 8.25 -7.58
C PHE A 343 -8.77 8.59 -7.03
N VAL A 344 -8.49 9.88 -6.81
CA VAL A 344 -7.24 10.34 -6.19
C VAL A 344 -7.15 9.85 -4.75
N ARG A 345 -8.21 10.03 -3.95
CA ARG A 345 -8.28 9.52 -2.56
C ARG A 345 -8.11 8.01 -2.54
N ALA A 346 -8.82 7.27 -3.39
CA ALA A 346 -8.70 5.82 -3.46
C ALA A 346 -7.26 5.37 -3.79
N ALA A 347 -6.58 6.01 -4.74
CA ALA A 347 -5.18 5.71 -5.06
C ALA A 347 -4.23 5.97 -3.88
N MET A 348 -4.45 7.07 -3.16
CA MET A 348 -3.64 7.43 -2.01
C MET A 348 -3.86 6.50 -0.81
N CYS A 349 -5.11 6.17 -0.52
CA CYS A 349 -5.47 5.36 0.64
C CYS A 349 -5.28 3.84 0.44
N SER A 350 -5.11 3.38 -0.80
CA SER A 350 -4.79 1.97 -1.09
C SER A 350 -3.34 1.78 -1.53
N LEU A 351 -3.03 2.18 -2.77
CA LEU A 351 -1.76 1.87 -3.42
C LEU A 351 -0.58 2.55 -2.72
N MET A 352 -0.69 3.85 -2.45
CA MET A 352 0.41 4.59 -1.82
C MET A 352 0.61 4.18 -0.36
N ARG A 353 -0.47 3.90 0.37
CA ARG A 353 -0.39 3.37 1.74
C ARG A 353 0.41 2.06 1.81
N ASP A 354 0.07 1.10 0.95
CA ASP A 354 0.73 -0.21 0.94
C ASP A 354 2.16 -0.14 0.36
N ILE A 355 2.49 0.92 -0.39
CA ILE A 355 3.85 1.21 -0.87
C ILE A 355 4.72 1.87 0.22
N SER A 356 4.09 2.64 1.12
CA SER A 356 4.78 3.34 2.22
C SER A 356 5.01 2.50 3.46
N ALA A 357 4.26 1.40 3.62
CA ALA A 357 4.39 0.43 4.72
C ALA A 357 5.48 -0.59 4.40
#